data_AF-A0A2N1RLJ5-F1
#
_entry.id   AF-A0A2N1RLJ5-F1
#
_cell.length_a   1.000
_cell.length_b   1.000
_cell.length_c   1.000
_cell.angle_alpha   90.00
_cell.angle_beta   90.00
_cell.angle_gamma   90.00
#
_symmetry.space_group_name_H-M   'P 1'
#
loop_
_entity.id
_entity.type
_entity.pdbx_description
1 polymer ?
#
loop_
_entity_poly.entity_id
_entity_poly.type
_entity_poly.pdbx_seq_one_letter_code
_entity_poly.pdbx_strand_id
1 'polypeptide(L)'
;MKRNKHIFRPANMMYTSAGHISMFTNKLILMLITLAMFVSLSVMTYAAEVSLDASVVPEKGTVGQPLTYTITISGIDPASLKITLPEKRVVYPDKKNDKKIDEKNRKKDSAGDEKSSEEFVPLYIINNALRDESEVDGIKKINIKIHLSYYRTGTYALPEVKIAGSDGVTIGYKIPEVVIEELNKEGTLEDIEPPVSLSGNYTRVIWIILALLLAAAAGILLYRYIKKRRKTILP
;
A
#
# COMPACT_ATOMS: atom_id res chain seq x y z
N MET A 1 -97.24 -17.25 -84.84
CA MET A 1 -97.24 -15.77 -84.66
C MET A 1 -97.67 -15.46 -83.23
N LYS A 2 -97.01 -14.49 -82.56
CA LYS A 2 -97.13 -14.07 -81.12
C LYS A 2 -96.43 -15.02 -80.11
N ARG A 3 -95.24 -14.70 -79.56
CA ARG A 3 -94.74 -13.62 -78.66
C ARG A 3 -94.89 -13.93 -77.15
N ASN A 4 -93.73 -14.15 -76.54
CA ASN A 4 -93.21 -13.63 -75.27
C ASN A 4 -93.99 -13.80 -73.96
N LYS A 5 -93.31 -14.41 -72.97
CA LYS A 5 -93.11 -13.84 -71.63
C LYS A 5 -91.85 -14.44 -70.98
N HIS A 6 -90.92 -13.55 -70.64
CA HIS A 6 -89.73 -13.78 -69.81
C HIS A 6 -90.10 -14.05 -68.35
N ILE A 7 -89.37 -14.93 -67.65
CA ILE A 7 -89.09 -14.77 -66.21
C ILE A 7 -87.63 -15.14 -65.92
N PHE A 8 -86.94 -14.17 -65.34
CA PHE A 8 -85.56 -14.11 -64.85
C PHE A 8 -85.33 -15.07 -63.66
N ARG A 9 -84.16 -15.71 -63.58
CA ARG A 9 -83.63 -16.35 -62.35
C ARG A 9 -82.38 -15.60 -61.89
N PRO A 10 -82.27 -15.15 -60.64
CA PRO A 10 -81.02 -14.62 -60.10
C PRO A 10 -80.06 -15.74 -59.65
N ALA A 11 -78.77 -15.47 -59.84
CA ALA A 11 -77.66 -16.28 -59.36
C ALA A 11 -77.43 -16.05 -57.87
N ASN A 12 -77.32 -17.14 -57.09
CA ASN A 12 -76.76 -17.11 -55.75
C ASN A 12 -75.23 -17.25 -55.85
N MET A 13 -74.49 -16.24 -55.39
CA MET A 13 -73.05 -16.33 -55.12
C MET A 13 -72.74 -15.59 -53.81
N MET A 14 -72.43 -16.38 -52.78
CA MET A 14 -72.02 -16.05 -51.41
C MET A 14 -71.20 -17.29 -50.97
N TYR A 15 -70.04 -17.26 -50.32
CA TYR A 15 -69.32 -16.24 -49.58
C TYR A 15 -67.79 -16.43 -49.76
N THR A 16 -67.10 -15.32 -49.56
CA THR A 16 -65.66 -15.07 -49.54
C THR A 16 -64.92 -15.69 -48.36
N SER A 17 -63.74 -16.24 -48.69
CA SER A 17 -62.50 -16.38 -47.91
C SER A 17 -62.41 -15.59 -46.58
N ALA A 18 -62.37 -16.33 -45.47
CA ALA A 18 -61.86 -15.88 -44.19
C ALA A 18 -60.81 -16.90 -43.71
N GLY A 19 -59.52 -16.64 -43.98
CA GLY A 19 -58.50 -17.64 -43.64
C GLY A 19 -57.03 -17.22 -43.69
N HIS A 20 -56.69 -15.94 -43.88
CA HIS A 20 -55.28 -15.56 -44.05
C HIS A 20 -54.75 -14.41 -43.19
N ILE A 21 -55.56 -13.82 -42.30
CA ILE A 21 -55.12 -12.64 -41.52
C ILE A 21 -54.49 -13.02 -40.15
N SER A 22 -54.70 -14.24 -39.61
CA SER A 22 -54.25 -14.55 -38.23
C SER A 22 -52.81 -15.06 -38.08
N MET A 23 -52.10 -15.37 -39.17
CA MET A 23 -50.71 -15.85 -39.07
C MET A 23 -49.66 -14.73 -39.07
N PHE A 24 -50.00 -13.51 -39.51
CA PHE A 24 -49.05 -12.41 -39.56
C PHE A 24 -48.90 -11.67 -38.22
N THR A 25 -49.96 -11.60 -37.41
CA THR A 25 -49.95 -10.90 -36.13
C THR A 25 -49.11 -11.62 -35.07
N ASN A 26 -49.15 -12.95 -35.01
CA ASN A 26 -48.38 -13.72 -34.02
C ASN A 26 -46.86 -13.72 -34.29
N LYS A 27 -46.43 -13.66 -35.56
CA LYS A 27 -45.00 -13.54 -35.89
C LYS A 27 -44.43 -12.15 -35.58
N LEU A 28 -45.23 -11.10 -35.75
CA LEU A 28 -44.83 -9.74 -35.43
C LEU A 28 -44.67 -9.53 -33.91
N ILE A 29 -45.57 -10.12 -33.11
CA ILE A 29 -45.49 -10.06 -31.64
C ILE A 29 -44.27 -10.83 -31.11
N LEU A 30 -43.97 -12.02 -31.65
CA LEU A 30 -42.80 -12.80 -31.25
C LEU A 30 -41.48 -12.08 -31.59
N MET A 31 -41.44 -11.38 -32.73
CA MET A 31 -40.26 -10.61 -33.16
C MET A 31 -40.06 -9.32 -32.34
N LEU A 32 -41.14 -8.70 -31.84
CA LEU A 32 -41.07 -7.56 -30.92
C LEU A 32 -40.60 -7.96 -29.52
N ILE A 33 -40.96 -9.15 -29.04
CA ILE A 33 -40.51 -9.68 -27.74
C ILE A 33 -39.02 -10.05 -27.78
N THR A 34 -38.53 -10.64 -28.87
CA THR A 34 -37.10 -10.96 -29.01
C THR A 34 -36.24 -9.71 -29.21
N LEU A 35 -36.76 -8.68 -29.89
CA LEU A 35 -36.07 -7.38 -30.00
C LEU A 35 -36.01 -6.66 -28.64
N ALA A 36 -37.06 -6.73 -27.82
CA ALA A 36 -37.07 -6.15 -26.47
C ALA A 36 -36.12 -6.85 -25.50
N MET A 37 -35.92 -8.17 -25.63
CA MET A 37 -34.92 -8.89 -24.83
C MET A 37 -33.48 -8.60 -25.28
N PHE A 38 -33.24 -8.24 -26.53
CA PHE A 38 -31.89 -7.89 -27.00
C PHE A 38 -31.43 -6.48 -26.60
N VAL A 39 -32.37 -5.55 -26.41
CA VAL A 39 -32.07 -4.16 -26.00
C VAL A 39 -31.83 -4.02 -24.48
N SER A 40 -32.14 -5.06 -23.70
CA SER A 40 -31.98 -5.04 -22.23
C SER A 40 -30.59 -5.46 -21.75
N LEU A 41 -29.64 -5.74 -22.65
CA LEU A 41 -28.23 -5.84 -22.29
C LEU A 41 -27.64 -4.42 -22.16
N SER A 42 -28.18 -3.69 -21.19
CA SER A 42 -27.56 -2.47 -20.70
C SER A 42 -26.20 -2.88 -20.16
N VAL A 43 -25.15 -2.58 -20.91
CA VAL A 43 -23.79 -2.59 -20.41
C VAL A 43 -23.80 -1.59 -19.26
N MET A 44 -23.99 -2.09 -18.04
CA MET A 44 -23.83 -1.32 -16.81
C MET A 44 -22.34 -1.09 -16.68
N THR A 45 -21.85 -0.10 -17.42
CA THR A 45 -20.48 0.40 -17.31
C THR A 45 -20.45 1.11 -15.96
N TYR A 46 -20.08 0.37 -14.92
CA TYR A 46 -19.64 0.99 -13.68
C TYR A 46 -18.43 1.84 -14.05
N ALA A 47 -18.61 3.15 -14.17
CA ALA A 47 -17.50 4.07 -14.09
C ALA A 47 -16.91 3.86 -12.70
N ALA A 48 -15.79 3.14 -12.62
CA ALA A 48 -15.06 3.01 -11.37
C ALA A 48 -14.70 4.42 -10.92
N GLU A 49 -15.32 4.88 -9.84
CA GLU A 49 -14.98 6.17 -9.27
C GLU A 49 -13.53 6.11 -8.82
N VAL A 50 -12.74 7.08 -9.28
CA VAL A 50 -11.34 7.20 -8.92
C VAL A 50 -11.26 7.49 -7.43
N SER A 51 -10.63 6.59 -6.67
CA SER A 51 -10.39 6.82 -5.25
C SER A 51 -8.90 6.97 -4.98
N LEU A 52 -8.56 7.99 -4.20
CA LEU A 52 -7.20 8.30 -3.80
C LEU A 52 -7.18 8.48 -2.29
N ASP A 53 -6.52 7.55 -1.60
CA ASP A 53 -6.41 7.53 -0.16
C ASP A 53 -4.94 7.63 0.26
N ALA A 54 -4.69 8.34 1.35
CA ALA A 54 -3.35 8.64 1.83
C ALA A 54 -3.31 8.43 3.34
N SER A 55 -2.40 7.57 3.80
CA SER A 55 -2.27 7.20 5.22
C SER A 55 -0.82 7.15 5.65
N VAL A 56 -0.58 7.36 6.95
CA VAL A 56 0.76 7.33 7.54
C VAL A 56 0.78 6.40 8.74
N VAL A 57 1.83 5.59 8.83
CA VAL A 57 2.02 4.66 9.93
C VAL A 57 3.44 4.79 10.48
N PRO A 58 3.62 5.05 11.78
CA PRO A 58 2.59 5.48 12.74
C PRO A 58 2.12 6.93 12.51
N GLU A 59 0.92 7.28 13.00
CA GLU A 59 0.41 8.67 13.00
C GLU A 59 1.12 9.57 14.03
N LYS A 60 1.66 8.96 15.08
CA LYS A 60 2.48 9.61 16.09
C LYS A 60 3.79 8.84 16.24
N GLY A 61 4.91 9.55 16.18
CA GLY A 61 6.23 8.95 16.31
C GLY A 61 7.19 9.84 17.07
N THR A 62 8.39 9.33 17.32
CA THR A 62 9.47 10.11 17.95
C THR A 62 10.50 10.57 16.92
N VAL A 63 11.32 11.54 17.29
CA VAL A 63 12.46 12.02 16.49
C VAL A 63 13.32 10.82 16.04
N GLY A 64 13.57 10.74 14.72
CA GLY A 64 14.36 9.68 14.09
C GLY A 64 13.61 8.37 13.82
N GLN A 65 12.39 8.20 14.31
CA GLN A 65 11.60 6.99 14.07
C GLN A 65 11.24 6.87 12.57
N PRO A 66 11.36 5.67 11.96
CA PRO A 66 10.91 5.45 10.59
C PRO A 66 9.39 5.47 10.50
N LEU A 67 8.89 6.21 9.53
CA LEU A 67 7.47 6.32 9.17
C LEU A 67 7.26 5.76 7.76
N THR A 68 6.10 5.15 7.55
CA THR A 68 5.64 4.68 6.24
C THR A 68 4.45 5.50 5.80
N TYR A 69 4.65 6.31 4.77
CA TYR A 69 3.60 7.07 4.11
C TYR A 69 3.10 6.31 2.89
N THR A 70 1.82 5.90 2.89
CA THR A 70 1.21 5.11 1.83
C THR A 70 0.15 5.93 1.10
N ILE A 71 0.23 5.94 -0.24
CA ILE A 71 -0.79 6.50 -1.12
C ILE A 71 -1.38 5.37 -1.95
N THR A 72 -2.68 5.16 -1.84
CA THR A 72 -3.44 4.12 -2.54
C THR A 72 -4.31 4.78 -3.60
N ILE A 73 -4.11 4.41 -4.86
CA ILE A 73 -4.88 4.88 -6.01
C ILE A 73 -5.67 3.70 -6.57
N SER A 74 -6.99 3.81 -6.69
CA SER A 74 -7.86 2.78 -7.26
C SER A 74 -8.83 3.36 -8.30
N GLY A 75 -9.34 2.51 -9.20
CA GLY A 75 -10.35 2.90 -10.20
C GLY A 75 -9.81 3.56 -11.46
N ILE A 76 -8.50 3.76 -11.57
CA ILE A 76 -7.80 4.21 -12.79
C ILE A 76 -6.85 3.13 -13.28
N ASP A 77 -6.71 2.99 -14.59
CA ASP A 77 -5.69 2.13 -15.19
C ASP A 77 -4.27 2.69 -14.91
N PRO A 78 -3.38 1.94 -14.24
CA PRO A 78 -2.05 2.41 -13.83
C PRO A 78 -1.16 2.92 -14.96
N ALA A 79 -1.38 2.44 -16.19
CA ALA A 79 -0.64 2.89 -17.37
C ALA A 79 -1.01 4.32 -17.79
N SER A 80 -2.19 4.81 -17.41
CA SER A 80 -2.66 6.16 -17.75
C SER A 80 -2.15 7.23 -16.77
N LEU A 81 -1.53 6.84 -15.65
CA LEU A 81 -1.08 7.76 -14.62
C LEU A 81 0.42 8.05 -14.73
N LYS A 82 0.76 9.35 -14.70
CA LYS A 82 2.14 9.82 -14.57
C LYS A 82 2.40 10.15 -13.11
N ILE A 83 3.03 9.21 -12.42
CA ILE A 83 3.41 9.32 -11.00
C ILE A 83 4.90 9.68 -10.93
N THR A 84 5.21 10.81 -10.29
CA THR A 84 6.61 11.19 -10.03
C THR A 84 6.97 10.86 -8.60
N LEU A 85 7.76 9.80 -8.41
CA LEU A 85 8.22 9.38 -7.09
C LEU A 85 9.24 10.39 -6.53
N PRO A 86 9.17 10.72 -5.23
CA PRO A 86 10.18 11.57 -4.62
C PRO A 86 11.52 10.82 -4.52
N GLU A 87 12.60 11.52 -4.82
CA GLU A 87 13.95 10.99 -4.68
C GLU A 87 14.42 11.00 -3.21
N LYS A 88 15.42 10.14 -2.93
CA LYS A 88 16.12 10.13 -1.64
C LYS A 88 16.78 11.50 -1.43
N ARG A 89 16.32 12.23 -0.41
CA ARG A 89 16.82 13.58 -0.10
C ARG A 89 16.72 13.90 1.37
N VAL A 90 17.57 14.83 1.80
CA VAL A 90 17.57 15.44 3.14
C VAL A 90 16.99 16.84 3.00
N VAL A 91 15.97 17.16 3.79
CA VAL A 91 15.31 18.47 3.75
C VAL A 91 15.60 19.20 5.05
N TYR A 92 16.07 20.44 4.93
CA TYR A 92 16.31 21.35 6.05
C TYR A 92 15.16 22.37 6.14
N PRO A 93 14.88 22.90 7.34
CA PRO A 93 13.81 23.88 7.51
C PRO A 93 14.17 25.24 6.93
N ASP A 94 13.14 25.96 6.47
CA ASP A 94 13.30 27.31 5.94
C ASP A 94 13.51 28.33 7.07
N LYS A 95 14.62 29.08 7.00
CA LYS A 95 15.01 30.13 7.97
C LYS A 95 13.98 31.24 8.19
N LYS A 96 12.91 31.30 7.39
CA LYS A 96 11.91 32.38 7.42
C LYS A 96 10.80 32.17 8.44
N ASN A 97 10.55 30.94 8.90
CA ASN A 97 9.42 30.64 9.79
C ASN A 97 9.78 30.69 11.29
N ASP A 98 11.06 30.54 11.65
CA ASP A 98 11.50 30.55 13.06
C ASP A 98 11.47 31.95 13.69
N LYS A 99 11.38 33.02 12.89
CA LYS A 99 11.33 34.41 13.40
C LYS A 99 10.02 34.80 14.09
N LYS A 100 8.94 34.02 13.94
CA LYS A 100 7.63 34.37 14.54
C LYS A 100 7.39 33.81 15.94
N ILE A 101 8.24 32.90 16.44
CA ILE A 101 8.06 32.30 17.77
C ILE A 101 8.87 33.03 18.85
N ASP A 102 10.01 33.64 18.48
CA ASP A 102 10.97 34.15 19.48
C ASP A 102 11.04 35.68 19.64
N GLU A 103 10.24 36.46 18.91
CA GLU A 103 10.40 37.93 18.92
C GLU A 103 9.77 38.62 20.15
N LYS A 104 9.07 37.89 21.03
CA LYS A 104 8.47 38.50 22.24
C LYS A 104 9.34 38.43 23.50
N ASN A 105 10.47 37.71 23.50
CA ASN A 105 11.25 37.46 24.72
C ASN A 105 12.77 37.55 24.57
N ARG A 106 13.32 38.47 23.77
CA ARG A 106 14.76 38.79 23.83
C ARG A 106 15.00 40.27 24.07
N LYS A 107 15.02 40.66 25.34
CA LYS A 107 15.89 41.75 25.80
C LYS A 107 17.34 41.30 25.53
N LYS A 108 18.05 42.12 24.77
CA LYS A 108 19.45 42.54 24.98
C LYS A 108 20.31 41.53 25.75
N ASP A 109 21.21 40.84 25.07
CA ASP A 109 22.64 41.17 25.12
C ASP A 109 23.48 40.19 24.29
N SER A 110 24.56 40.74 23.72
CA SER A 110 25.76 40.09 23.20
C SER A 110 25.75 39.58 21.75
N ALA A 111 26.55 40.30 20.96
CA ALA A 111 27.06 39.92 19.66
C ALA A 111 28.03 38.72 19.79
N GLY A 112 27.70 37.66 19.07
CA GLY A 112 28.53 36.49 18.83
C GLY A 112 27.76 35.61 17.84
N ASP A 113 28.21 35.55 16.58
CA ASP A 113 27.63 34.73 15.52
C ASP A 113 27.85 33.22 15.79
N GLU A 114 27.27 32.69 16.86
CA GLU A 114 27.11 31.26 17.05
C GLU A 114 25.84 30.85 16.30
N LYS A 115 26.02 30.32 15.08
CA LYS A 115 24.95 29.64 14.35
C LYS A 115 24.40 28.53 15.25
N SER A 116 23.17 28.72 15.73
CA SER A 116 22.48 27.75 16.59
C SER A 116 22.49 26.37 15.94
N SER A 117 22.95 25.35 16.68
CA SER A 117 23.09 23.95 16.25
C SER A 117 21.83 23.37 15.57
N GLU A 118 20.67 23.95 15.84
CA GLU A 118 19.39 23.62 15.21
C GLU A 118 19.42 23.76 13.68
N GLU A 119 20.14 24.73 13.11
CA GLU A 119 20.20 24.96 11.65
C GLU A 119 20.79 23.75 10.89
N PHE A 120 21.58 22.92 11.58
CA PHE A 120 22.21 21.73 11.02
C PHE A 120 21.38 20.45 11.15
N VAL A 121 20.26 20.49 11.88
CA VAL A 121 19.37 19.35 12.05
C VAL A 121 18.33 19.32 10.92
N PRO A 122 18.29 18.26 10.09
CA PRO A 122 17.28 18.10 9.06
C PRO A 122 15.86 18.17 9.63
N LEU A 123 14.91 18.62 8.81
CA LEU A 123 13.50 18.49 9.11
C LEU A 123 13.07 17.02 8.96
N TYR A 124 13.30 16.46 7.77
CA TYR A 124 13.04 15.06 7.47
C TYR A 124 14.01 14.52 6.41
N ILE A 125 14.11 13.21 6.36
CA ILE A 125 14.87 12.46 5.35
C ILE A 125 13.92 11.48 4.68
N ILE A 126 13.86 11.53 3.34
CA ILE A 126 13.22 10.48 2.54
C ILE A 126 14.26 9.40 2.31
N ASN A 127 14.03 8.21 2.85
CA ASN A 127 14.94 7.08 2.75
C ASN A 127 14.74 6.31 1.45
N ASN A 128 13.48 6.06 1.10
CA ASN A 128 13.09 5.26 -0.07
C ASN A 128 11.66 5.60 -0.50
N ALA A 129 11.36 5.40 -1.78
CA ALA A 129 10.02 5.48 -2.35
C ALA A 129 9.81 4.30 -3.30
N LEU A 130 8.76 3.52 -3.04
CA LEU A 130 8.41 2.31 -3.76
C LEU A 130 7.04 2.47 -4.41
N ARG A 131 6.87 1.90 -5.60
CA ARG A 131 5.59 1.79 -6.30
C ARG A 131 5.29 0.31 -6.47
N ASP A 132 4.20 -0.13 -5.85
CA ASP A 132 3.65 -1.47 -5.98
C ASP A 132 2.31 -1.39 -6.74
N GLU A 133 2.09 -2.30 -7.68
CA GLU A 133 0.81 -2.45 -8.36
C GLU A 133 0.17 -3.75 -7.89
N SER A 134 -1.10 -3.71 -7.52
CA SER A 134 -1.86 -4.89 -7.14
C SER A 134 -3.22 -4.86 -7.81
N GLU A 135 -3.79 -6.04 -8.03
CA GLU A 135 -5.15 -6.20 -8.54
C GLU A 135 -5.93 -6.97 -7.49
N VAL A 136 -7.02 -6.36 -7.01
CA VAL A 136 -7.90 -6.96 -6.00
C VAL A 136 -9.32 -6.85 -6.52
N ASP A 137 -10.01 -7.98 -6.63
CA ASP A 137 -11.39 -8.06 -7.12
C ASP A 137 -11.60 -7.44 -8.52
N GLY A 138 -10.60 -7.57 -9.40
CA GLY A 138 -10.61 -6.99 -10.75
C GLY A 138 -10.42 -5.46 -10.79
N ILE A 139 -10.16 -4.84 -9.62
CA ILE A 139 -9.82 -3.42 -9.51
C ILE A 139 -8.30 -3.32 -9.37
N LYS A 140 -7.67 -2.67 -10.36
CA LYS A 140 -6.26 -2.32 -10.30
C LYS A 140 -6.05 -1.23 -9.25
N LYS A 141 -5.04 -1.43 -8.40
CA LYS A 141 -4.63 -0.54 -7.32
C LYS A 141 -3.14 -0.25 -7.44
N ILE A 142 -2.76 1.01 -7.22
CA ILE A 142 -1.37 1.43 -7.14
C ILE A 142 -1.12 1.87 -5.71
N ASN A 143 -0.11 1.29 -5.09
CA ASN A 143 0.34 1.64 -3.74
C ASN A 143 1.71 2.29 -3.85
N ILE A 144 1.80 3.56 -3.51
CA ILE A 144 3.06 4.29 -3.39
C ILE A 144 3.44 4.28 -1.91
N LYS A 145 4.57 3.69 -1.56
CA LYS A 145 5.08 3.64 -0.18
C LYS A 145 6.34 4.47 -0.07
N ILE A 146 6.32 5.47 0.80
CA ILE A 146 7.46 6.35 1.06
C ILE A 146 7.91 6.12 2.49
N HIS A 147 9.17 5.71 2.63
CA HIS A 147 9.83 5.56 3.92
C HIS A 147 10.58 6.84 4.25
N LEU A 148 10.21 7.50 5.35
CA LEU A 148 10.82 8.75 5.78
C LEU A 148 10.94 8.83 7.29
N SER A 149 11.79 9.75 7.78
CA SER A 149 11.98 10.00 9.21
C SER A 149 12.09 11.50 9.45
N TYR A 150 11.42 12.00 10.48
CA TYR A 150 11.54 13.39 10.93
C TYR A 150 12.55 13.51 12.07
N TYR A 151 13.31 14.61 12.07
CA TYR A 151 14.36 14.86 13.06
C TYR A 151 14.09 16.11 13.91
N ARG A 152 12.90 16.67 13.79
CA ARG A 152 12.39 17.78 14.61
C ARG A 152 11.02 17.42 15.15
N THR A 153 10.73 17.97 16.32
CA THR A 153 9.45 17.78 17.02
C THR A 153 8.39 18.71 16.44
N GLY A 154 7.11 18.35 16.57
CA GLY A 154 5.99 19.14 16.06
C GLY A 154 5.08 18.35 15.12
N THR A 155 4.07 19.04 14.59
CA THR A 155 3.12 18.47 13.63
C THR A 155 3.50 18.86 12.22
N TYR A 156 3.70 17.87 11.35
CA TYR A 156 4.17 18.08 9.99
C TYR A 156 3.24 17.44 8.97
N ALA A 157 2.91 18.20 7.92
CA ALA A 157 2.30 17.63 6.72
C ALA A 157 3.35 16.82 5.95
N LEU A 158 2.95 15.64 5.46
CA LEU A 158 3.83 14.77 4.68
C LEU A 158 4.19 15.37 3.32
N PRO A 159 5.34 14.98 2.72
CA PRO A 159 5.74 15.49 1.43
C PRO A 159 4.73 15.13 0.34
N GLU A 160 4.29 16.12 -0.42
CA GLU A 160 3.37 15.93 -1.54
C GLU A 160 4.01 15.08 -2.66
N VAL A 161 3.24 14.13 -3.19
CA VAL A 161 3.60 13.33 -4.37
C VAL A 161 2.78 13.80 -5.55
N LYS A 162 3.46 14.22 -6.61
CA LYS A 162 2.78 14.69 -7.82
C LYS A 162 2.23 13.51 -8.62
N ILE A 163 0.91 13.41 -8.65
CA ILE A 163 0.15 12.43 -9.43
C ILE A 163 -0.58 13.20 -10.53
N ALA A 164 -0.27 12.91 -11.79
CA ALA A 164 -0.94 13.52 -12.94
C ALA A 164 -1.63 12.46 -13.80
N GLY A 165 -2.81 12.81 -14.31
CA GLY A 165 -3.52 12.02 -15.33
C GLY A 165 -2.79 12.03 -16.68
N SER A 166 -3.29 11.23 -17.61
CA SER A 166 -2.79 11.18 -18.99
C SER A 166 -2.97 12.49 -19.76
N ASP A 167 -3.94 13.29 -19.32
CA ASP A 167 -4.24 14.66 -19.75
C ASP A 167 -3.30 15.72 -19.15
N GLY A 168 -2.42 15.32 -18.22
CA GLY A 168 -1.50 16.22 -17.51
C GLY A 168 -2.16 16.98 -16.35
N VAL A 169 -3.42 16.70 -16.03
CA VAL A 169 -4.11 17.32 -14.89
C VAL A 169 -3.62 16.68 -13.59
N THR A 170 -3.17 17.49 -12.64
CA THR A 170 -2.76 17.02 -11.31
C THR A 170 -3.97 16.59 -10.49
N ILE A 171 -3.95 15.35 -10.01
CA ILE A 171 -4.97 14.79 -9.15
C ILE A 171 -4.57 15.12 -7.70
N GLY A 172 -5.31 16.04 -7.08
CA GLY A 172 -5.09 16.41 -5.68
C GLY A 172 -5.62 15.35 -4.72
N TYR A 173 -5.04 15.28 -3.53
CA TYR A 173 -5.50 14.42 -2.44
C TYR A 173 -5.23 15.07 -1.08
N LYS A 174 -5.87 14.53 -0.04
CA LYS A 174 -5.66 15.02 1.32
C LYS A 174 -4.33 14.51 1.86
N ILE A 175 -3.37 15.41 2.05
CA ILE A 175 -2.07 15.08 2.64
C ILE A 175 -2.27 14.80 4.13
N PRO A 176 -1.84 13.64 4.66
CA PRO A 176 -1.92 13.35 6.08
C PRO A 176 -0.83 14.13 6.86
N GLU A 177 -1.13 14.36 8.12
CA GLU A 177 -0.21 14.97 9.08
C GLU A 177 0.33 13.91 10.04
N VAL A 178 1.56 14.10 10.51
CA VAL A 178 2.19 13.27 11.52
C VAL A 178 2.64 14.13 12.70
N VAL A 179 2.46 13.60 13.92
CA VAL A 179 2.92 14.25 15.14
C VAL A 179 4.23 13.61 15.58
N ILE A 180 5.28 14.43 15.70
CA ILE A 180 6.61 14.00 16.13
C ILE A 180 6.87 14.51 17.54
N GLU A 181 7.00 13.57 18.46
CA GLU A 181 7.28 13.83 19.87
C GLU A 181 8.77 13.68 20.18
N GLU A 182 9.19 14.28 21.28
CA GLU A 182 10.54 14.11 21.81
C GLU A 182 10.76 12.65 22.22
N LEU A 183 11.92 12.10 21.85
CA LEU A 183 12.30 10.74 22.24
C LEU A 183 12.43 10.60 23.76
N ASN A 184 12.81 11.68 24.45
CA ASN A 184 13.00 11.71 25.88
C ASN A 184 12.52 13.05 26.47
N LYS A 185 11.26 13.11 26.91
CA LYS A 185 10.66 14.32 27.52
C LYS A 185 11.28 14.65 28.88
N GLU A 186 11.81 13.65 29.58
CA GLU A 186 12.31 13.79 30.95
C GLU A 186 13.83 14.02 31.01
N GLY A 187 14.53 13.86 29.87
CA GLY A 187 15.99 13.99 29.79
C GLY A 187 16.76 12.96 30.61
N THR A 188 16.08 11.91 31.09
CA THR A 188 16.68 10.82 31.86
C THR A 188 17.48 9.94 30.91
N LEU A 189 18.81 9.99 31.00
CA LEU A 189 19.67 9.08 30.28
C LEU A 189 19.45 7.68 30.86
N GLU A 190 19.13 6.70 30.01
CA GLU A 190 19.14 5.32 30.46
C GLU A 190 20.58 4.95 30.83
N ASP A 191 20.76 4.45 32.05
CA ASP A 191 22.03 3.90 32.50
C ASP A 191 22.31 2.64 31.66
N ILE A 192 23.13 2.80 30.63
CA ILE A 192 23.64 1.68 29.86
C ILE A 192 24.52 0.83 30.78
N GLU A 193 24.13 -0.44 30.99
CA GLU A 193 24.99 -1.38 31.68
C GLU A 193 26.33 -1.46 30.94
N PRO A 194 27.47 -1.39 31.65
CA PRO A 194 28.76 -1.51 31.01
C PRO A 194 28.87 -2.87 30.30
N PRO A 195 29.63 -2.96 29.20
CA PRO A 195 29.84 -4.23 28.52
C PRO A 195 30.32 -5.28 29.54
N VAL A 196 29.69 -6.46 29.52
CA VAL A 196 29.98 -7.54 30.47
C VAL A 196 31.47 -7.82 30.44
N SER A 197 32.18 -7.40 31.49
CA SER A 197 33.61 -7.60 31.58
C SER A 197 33.88 -9.08 31.87
N LEU A 198 34.43 -9.81 30.89
CA LEU A 198 34.90 -11.19 31.10
C LEU A 198 36.05 -11.30 32.13
N SER A 199 36.56 -10.16 32.60
CA SER A 199 37.74 -10.05 33.46
C SER A 199 37.64 -10.80 34.80
N GLY A 200 36.43 -11.15 35.26
CA GLY A 200 36.22 -11.87 36.52
C GLY A 200 36.04 -13.39 36.41
N ASN A 201 35.95 -13.96 35.20
CA ASN A 201 35.44 -15.33 35.03
C ASN A 201 36.43 -16.33 34.42
N TYR A 202 37.72 -15.99 34.36
CA TYR A 202 38.75 -16.88 33.82
C TYR A 202 38.87 -18.20 34.59
N THR A 203 38.64 -18.18 35.90
CA THR A 203 38.69 -19.39 36.74
C THR A 203 37.65 -20.42 36.30
N ARG A 204 36.40 -20.01 36.01
CA ARG A 204 35.36 -20.93 35.51
C ARG A 204 35.71 -21.47 34.13
N VAL A 205 36.27 -20.64 33.24
CA VAL A 205 36.73 -21.07 31.92
C VAL A 205 37.86 -22.10 32.03
N ILE A 206 38.83 -21.88 32.93
CA ILE A 206 39.92 -22.82 33.19
C ILE A 206 39.38 -24.17 33.68
N TRP A 207 38.42 -24.18 34.62
CA TRP A 207 37.81 -25.42 35.10
C TRP A 207 37.06 -26.18 34.00
N ILE A 208 36.35 -25.48 33.11
CA ILE A 208 35.66 -26.09 31.97
C ILE A 208 36.66 -26.72 31.00
N ILE A 209 37.75 -26.01 30.68
CA ILE A 209 38.80 -26.53 29.80
C ILE A 209 39.47 -27.76 30.42
N LEU A 210 39.81 -27.70 31.71
CA LEU A 210 40.43 -28.80 32.43
C LEU A 210 39.54 -30.05 32.46
N ALA A 211 38.23 -29.86 32.73
CA ALA A 211 37.25 -30.95 32.70
C ALA A 211 37.15 -31.59 31.30
N LEU A 212 37.17 -30.77 30.25
CA LEU A 212 37.12 -31.24 28.87
C LEU A 212 38.36 -32.06 28.49
N LEU A 213 39.55 -31.62 28.90
CA LEU A 213 40.81 -32.36 28.70
C LEU A 213 40.81 -33.70 29.45
N LEU A 214 40.34 -33.71 30.70
CA LEU A 214 40.22 -34.94 31.49
C LEU A 214 39.24 -35.95 30.85
N ALA A 215 38.08 -35.47 30.38
CA ALA A 215 37.10 -36.31 29.71
C ALA A 215 37.67 -36.93 28.41
N ALA A 216 38.40 -36.14 27.61
CA ALA A 216 39.06 -36.62 26.40
C ALA A 216 40.12 -37.69 26.71
N ALA A 217 40.96 -37.47 27.72
CA ALA A 217 41.96 -38.44 28.14
C ALA A 217 41.32 -39.75 28.63
N ALA A 218 40.28 -39.67 29.46
CA ALA A 218 39.53 -40.83 29.93
C ALA A 218 38.90 -41.60 28.77
N GLY A 219 38.30 -40.90 27.80
CA GLY A 219 37.72 -41.51 26.61
C GLY A 219 38.75 -42.26 25.76
N ILE A 220 39.94 -41.70 25.56
CA ILE A 220 41.03 -42.35 24.82
C ILE A 220 41.51 -43.61 25.54
N LEU A 221 41.68 -43.55 26.87
CA LEU A 221 42.09 -44.70 27.67
C LEU A 221 41.03 -45.81 27.64
N LEU A 222 39.75 -45.46 27.78
CA LEU A 222 38.64 -46.40 27.71
C LEU A 222 38.56 -47.07 26.32
N TYR A 223 38.69 -46.29 25.25
CA TYR A 223 38.75 -46.80 23.88
C TYR A 223 39.91 -47.78 23.68
N ARG A 224 41.12 -47.42 24.14
CA ARG A 224 42.30 -48.30 24.07
C ARG A 224 42.11 -49.59 24.86
N TYR A 225 41.52 -49.51 26.04
CA TYR A 225 41.24 -50.67 26.89
C TYR A 225 40.27 -51.66 26.23
N ILE A 226 39.15 -51.16 25.68
CA ILE A 226 38.17 -51.99 24.96
C ILE A 226 38.80 -52.62 23.71
N LYS A 227 39.56 -51.83 22.93
CA LYS A 227 40.26 -52.33 21.72
C LYS A 227 41.27 -53.44 22.05
N LYS A 228 41.99 -53.32 23.17
CA LYS A 228 42.95 -54.35 23.62
C LYS A 228 42.23 -55.66 23.98
N ARG A 229 41.13 -55.59 24.73
CA ARG A 229 40.35 -56.79 25.10
C ARG A 229 39.69 -57.49 23.93
N ARG A 230 39.24 -56.76 22.90
CA ARG A 230 38.66 -57.36 21.69
C ARG A 230 39.66 -58.22 20.90
N LYS A 231 40.96 -57.91 20.96
CA LYS A 231 42.02 -58.71 20.33
C LYS A 231 42.35 -60.01 21.07
N THR A 232 41.90 -60.18 22.31
CA THR A 232 42.21 -61.35 23.14
C THR A 232 41.10 -62.41 23.12
N ILE A 233 39.95 -62.10 22.50
CA ILE A 233 38.74 -62.96 22.49
C ILE A 233 38.48 -63.60 21.10
N LEU A 234 39.32 -63.30 20.09
CA LEU A 234 39.31 -64.00 18.81
C LEU A 234 40.63 -64.79 18.69
N PRO A 235 40.61 -66.15 18.69
CA PRO A 235 41.75 -66.96 18.28
C PRO A 235 42.06 -66.77 16.79
#